data_AF-T0Y6L8-F1
#
_entry.id   AF-T0Y6L8-F1
#
_cell.length_a   1.000
_cell.length_b   1.000
_cell.length_c   1.000
_cell.angle_alpha   90.00
_cell.angle_beta   90.00
_cell.angle_gamma   90.00
#
_symmetry.space_group_name_H-M   'P 1'
#
loop_
_entity.id
_entity.type
_entity.pdbx_description
1 polymer ?
#
loop_
_entity_poly.entity_id
_entity_poly.type
_entity_poly.pdbx_seq_one_letter_code
_entity_poly.pdbx_strand_id
1 'polypeptide(L)'
;FSKESKRIPWSTISVLLVMFLLWTGLTTFYAAVPDSAWEVWLEFAKILIMAFVTLMLVNNRERMHWLVWMIVVSLGFYGLKGGIFTILHGGANHVFGPPASFIADNNALALALCMTLPFMRYLQLNSSSKFVRTGLGFAMLLTGVAVLGTYSRGGLIALAIVAGALFLKSRGRLAVVVVIVAVGF
;
A
#
# COMPACT_ATOMS: atom_id res chain seq x y z
N PHE A 1 27.78 -3.38 -18.21
CA PHE A 1 26.81 -4.50 -18.08
C PHE A 1 26.81 -4.99 -16.63
N SER A 2 25.64 -5.09 -15.98
CA SER A 2 25.54 -5.58 -14.59
C SER A 2 25.84 -7.08 -14.52
N LYS A 3 26.69 -7.49 -13.57
CA LYS A 3 27.11 -8.89 -13.34
C LYS A 3 26.11 -9.70 -12.49
N GLU A 4 25.01 -9.10 -12.06
CA GLU A 4 24.03 -9.79 -11.22
C GLU A 4 23.14 -10.73 -12.04
N SER A 5 22.98 -11.96 -11.53
CA SER A 5 22.08 -12.97 -12.11
C SER A 5 20.62 -12.52 -12.00
N LYS A 6 19.99 -12.24 -13.14
CA LYS A 6 18.55 -11.93 -13.25
C LYS A 6 17.78 -13.21 -13.54
N ARG A 7 17.72 -14.12 -12.56
CA ARG A 7 16.94 -15.36 -12.65
C ARG A 7 15.69 -15.24 -11.79
N ILE A 8 14.61 -15.89 -12.20
CA ILE A 8 13.39 -15.98 -11.40
C ILE A 8 13.73 -16.79 -10.14
N PRO A 9 13.50 -16.25 -8.93
CA PRO A 9 13.63 -17.03 -7.71
C PRO A 9 12.45 -18.00 -7.64
N TRP A 10 12.68 -19.27 -7.98
CA TRP A 10 11.69 -20.33 -7.89
C TRP A 10 11.49 -20.77 -6.44
N SER A 11 10.71 -19.96 -5.71
CA SER A 11 10.22 -20.29 -4.37
C SER A 11 8.85 -20.95 -4.44
N THR A 12 8.41 -21.59 -3.34
CA THR A 12 7.04 -22.13 -3.22
C THR A 12 5.99 -21.06 -3.56
N ILE A 13 6.19 -19.81 -3.13
CA ILE A 13 5.28 -18.69 -3.42
C ILE A 13 5.26 -18.39 -4.92
N SER A 14 6.43 -18.32 -5.56
CA SER A 14 6.55 -18.07 -7.00
C SER A 14 5.82 -19.15 -7.81
N VAL A 15 5.95 -20.42 -7.41
CA VAL A 15 5.25 -21.53 -8.06
C VAL A 15 3.74 -21.45 -7.83
N LEU A 16 3.30 -21.13 -6.61
CA LEU A 16 1.87 -20.92 -6.30
C LEU A 16 1.27 -19.78 -7.13
N LEU A 17 1.99 -18.69 -7.36
CA LEU A 17 1.54 -17.59 -8.22
C LEU A 17 1.37 -18.04 -9.69
N VAL A 18 2.28 -18.86 -10.22
CA VAL A 18 2.13 -19.43 -11.56
C VAL A 18 0.94 -20.38 -11.61
N MET A 19 0.80 -21.28 -10.63
CA MET A 19 -0.36 -22.19 -10.56
C MET A 19 -1.67 -21.41 -10.46
N PHE A 20 -1.70 -20.31 -9.70
CA PHE A 20 -2.86 -19.46 -9.58
C PHE A 20 -3.19 -18.71 -10.89
N LEU A 21 -2.18 -18.24 -11.63
CA LEU A 21 -2.38 -17.67 -12.96
C LEU A 21 -2.98 -18.70 -13.95
N LEU A 22 -2.46 -19.93 -13.93
CA LEU A 22 -2.97 -21.01 -14.77
C LEU A 22 -4.39 -21.42 -14.37
N TRP A 23 -4.66 -21.52 -13.07
CA TRP A 23 -5.98 -21.83 -12.54
C TRP A 23 -7.01 -20.77 -12.92
N THR A 24 -6.68 -19.49 -12.74
CA THR A 24 -7.57 -18.38 -13.13
C THR A 24 -7.76 -18.32 -14.64
N GLY A 25 -6.75 -18.71 -15.44
CA GLY A 25 -6.87 -18.88 -16.89
C GLY A 25 -7.85 -19.99 -17.25
N LEU A 26 -7.76 -21.14 -16.58
CA LEU A 26 -8.70 -22.24 -16.76
C LEU A 26 -10.13 -21.80 -16.44
N THR A 27 -10.37 -21.15 -15.29
CA THR A 27 -11.71 -20.69 -14.90
C THR A 27 -12.25 -19.62 -15.86
N THR A 28 -11.38 -18.85 -16.51
CA THR A 28 -11.76 -17.84 -17.50
C THR A 28 -12.39 -18.48 -18.74
N PHE A 29 -11.87 -19.63 -19.20
CA PHE A 29 -12.48 -20.38 -20.31
C PHE A 29 -13.90 -20.88 -20.02
N TYR A 30 -14.23 -21.11 -18.75
CA TYR A 30 -15.55 -21.56 -18.31
C TYR A 30 -16.42 -20.43 -17.74
N ALA A 31 -16.01 -19.16 -17.92
CA ALA A 31 -16.75 -18.04 -17.37
C ALA A 31 -18.11 -17.87 -18.07
N ALA A 32 -19.12 -17.42 -17.31
CA ALA A 32 -20.45 -17.13 -17.86
C ALA A 32 -20.43 -15.99 -18.90
N VAL A 33 -19.47 -15.07 -18.79
CA VAL A 33 -19.21 -13.99 -19.76
C VAL A 33 -17.72 -14.03 -20.14
N PRO A 34 -17.33 -14.86 -21.13
CA PRO A 34 -15.93 -15.11 -21.45
C PRO A 34 -15.15 -13.86 -21.85
N ASP A 35 -15.76 -12.96 -22.63
CA ASP A 35 -15.08 -11.76 -23.13
C ASP A 35 -14.63 -10.83 -22.00
N SER A 36 -15.54 -10.50 -21.07
CA SER A 36 -15.20 -9.68 -19.90
C SER A 36 -14.22 -10.38 -18.96
N ALA A 37 -14.35 -11.70 -18.78
CA ALA A 37 -13.43 -12.46 -17.95
C ALA A 37 -12.01 -12.48 -18.55
N TRP A 38 -11.89 -12.55 -19.88
CA TRP A 38 -10.63 -12.51 -20.59
C TRP A 38 -9.90 -11.18 -20.42
N GLU A 39 -10.62 -10.06 -20.51
CA GLU A 39 -10.04 -8.72 -20.28
C GLU A 39 -9.44 -8.60 -18.87
N VAL A 40 -10.17 -9.03 -17.84
CA VAL A 40 -9.70 -9.03 -16.45
C VAL A 40 -8.53 -9.98 -16.25
N TRP A 41 -8.57 -11.17 -16.87
CA TRP A 41 -7.47 -12.13 -16.79
C TRP A 41 -6.20 -11.59 -17.44
N LEU A 42 -6.30 -10.91 -18.59
CA LEU A 42 -5.17 -10.26 -19.25
C LEU A 42 -4.55 -9.16 -18.38
N GLU A 43 -5.37 -8.36 -17.69
CA GLU A 43 -4.91 -7.36 -16.74
C GLU A 43 -4.18 -8.00 -15.56
N PHE A 44 -4.75 -9.05 -14.96
CA PHE A 44 -4.14 -9.81 -13.89
C PHE A 44 -2.81 -10.47 -14.30
N ALA A 45 -2.75 -11.06 -15.50
CA ALA A 45 -1.54 -11.65 -16.05
C ALA A 45 -0.43 -10.61 -16.21
N LYS A 46 -0.74 -9.41 -16.72
CA LYS A 46 0.23 -8.30 -16.83
C LYS A 46 0.78 -7.89 -15.47
N ILE A 47 -0.07 -7.79 -14.44
CA ILE A 47 0.35 -7.48 -13.07
C ILE A 47 1.31 -8.56 -12.54
N LEU A 48 0.98 -9.85 -12.72
CA LEU A 48 1.85 -10.94 -12.28
C LEU A 48 3.18 -10.96 -13.01
N ILE A 49 3.20 -10.70 -14.32
CA ILE A 49 4.45 -10.56 -15.08
C ILE A 49 5.32 -9.47 -14.45
N MET A 50 4.76 -8.30 -14.15
CA MET A 50 5.51 -7.22 -13.50
C MET A 50 5.95 -7.57 -12.08
N ALA A 51 5.18 -8.37 -11.34
CA ALA A 51 5.59 -8.91 -10.05
C ALA A 51 6.82 -9.84 -10.17
N PHE A 52 6.83 -10.75 -11.16
CA PHE A 52 7.99 -11.60 -11.45
C PHE A 52 9.22 -10.78 -11.89
N VAL A 53 9.03 -9.77 -12.73
CA VAL A 53 10.12 -8.83 -13.09
C VAL A 53 10.67 -8.16 -11.83
N THR A 54 9.81 -7.72 -10.92
CA THR A 54 10.22 -7.12 -9.65
C THR A 54 11.01 -8.13 -8.80
N LEU A 55 10.57 -9.38 -8.70
CA LEU A 55 11.31 -10.44 -7.99
C LEU A 55 12.69 -10.71 -8.58
N MET A 56 12.84 -10.65 -9.91
CA MET A 56 14.14 -10.82 -10.60
C MET A 56 15.07 -9.63 -10.38
N LEU A 57 14.52 -8.42 -10.29
CA LEU A 57 15.29 -7.19 -10.16
C LEU A 57 15.63 -6.86 -8.71
N VAL A 58 14.76 -7.19 -7.76
CA VAL A 58 14.89 -6.86 -6.33
C VAL A 58 15.44 -8.07 -5.59
N ASN A 59 16.74 -8.31 -5.78
CA ASN A 59 17.46 -9.47 -5.27
C ASN A 59 18.33 -9.17 -4.03
N ASN A 60 18.37 -7.93 -3.57
CA ASN A 60 19.20 -7.51 -2.44
C ASN A 60 18.47 -6.51 -1.53
N ARG A 61 19.01 -6.30 -0.32
CA ARG A 61 18.39 -5.46 0.71
C ARG A 61 18.25 -3.99 0.29
N GLU A 62 19.22 -3.47 -0.45
CA GLU A 62 19.24 -2.07 -0.90
C GLU A 62 18.14 -1.81 -1.93
N ARG A 63 18.00 -2.68 -2.93
CA ARG A 63 16.92 -2.60 -3.93
C ARG A 63 15.54 -2.77 -3.29
N MET A 64 15.42 -3.64 -2.29
CA MET A 64 14.18 -3.76 -1.53
C MET A 64 13.86 -2.45 -0.80
N HIS A 65 14.88 -1.83 -0.19
CA HIS A 65 14.71 -0.53 0.47
C HIS A 65 14.29 0.56 -0.53
N TRP A 66 14.88 0.60 -1.73
CA TRP A 66 14.50 1.54 -2.79
C TRP A 66 13.08 1.28 -3.33
N LEU A 67 12.68 0.02 -3.47
CA LEU A 67 11.31 -0.32 -3.88
C LEU A 67 10.31 0.20 -2.86
N VAL A 68 10.57 0.03 -1.56
CA VAL A 68 9.69 0.56 -0.51
C VAL A 68 9.62 2.09 -0.57
N TRP A 69 10.75 2.77 -0.81
CA TRP A 69 10.75 4.22 -1.07
C TRP A 69 9.88 4.60 -2.27
N MET A 70 10.01 3.89 -3.39
CA MET A 70 9.22 4.14 -4.60
C MET A 70 7.72 4.00 -4.31
N ILE A 71 7.30 2.94 -3.62
CA ILE A 71 5.90 2.73 -3.23
C ILE A 71 5.42 3.88 -2.33
N VAL A 72 6.19 4.22 -1.30
CA VAL A 72 5.81 5.27 -0.33
C VAL A 72 5.73 6.64 -0.98
N VAL A 73 6.66 7.01 -1.85
CA VAL A 73 6.62 8.31 -2.54
C VAL A 73 5.44 8.36 -3.52
N SER A 74 5.21 7.27 -4.27
CA SER A 74 4.15 7.23 -5.29
C SER A 74 2.75 7.25 -4.68
N LEU A 75 2.48 6.37 -3.71
CA LEU A 75 1.16 6.26 -3.07
C LEU A 75 0.98 7.29 -1.95
N GLY A 76 2.05 7.58 -1.20
CA GLY A 76 2.03 8.56 -0.13
C GLY A 76 1.78 9.98 -0.62
N PHE A 77 2.08 10.30 -1.88
CA PHE A 77 1.64 11.55 -2.52
C PHE A 77 0.11 11.72 -2.45
N TYR A 78 -0.66 10.67 -2.78
CA TYR A 78 -2.11 10.70 -2.70
C TYR A 78 -2.62 10.74 -1.25
N GLY A 79 -1.89 10.12 -0.33
CA GLY A 79 -2.16 10.24 1.11
C GLY A 79 -1.97 11.66 1.63
N LEU A 80 -0.90 12.34 1.23
CA LEU A 80 -0.66 13.74 1.58
C LEU A 80 -1.71 14.66 0.97
N LYS A 81 -1.94 14.55 -0.35
CA LYS A 81 -2.93 15.35 -1.08
C LYS A 81 -4.33 15.15 -0.50
N GLY A 82 -4.73 13.90 -0.31
CA GLY A 82 -6.03 13.54 0.25
C GLY A 82 -6.19 14.03 1.68
N GLY A 83 -5.16 13.89 2.52
CA GLY A 83 -5.21 14.31 3.92
C GLY A 83 -5.38 15.82 4.07
N ILE A 84 -4.58 16.59 3.32
CA ILE A 84 -4.69 18.06 3.27
C ILE A 84 -6.07 18.47 2.77
N PHE A 85 -6.55 17.85 1.69
CA PHE A 85 -7.87 18.12 1.14
C PHE A 85 -8.99 17.88 2.16
N THR A 86 -8.97 16.74 2.85
CA THR A 86 -9.96 16.39 3.87
C THR A 86 -9.97 17.43 5.00
N ILE A 87 -8.80 17.84 5.49
CA ILE A 87 -8.69 18.85 6.56
C ILE A 87 -9.28 20.18 6.11
N LEU A 88 -8.88 20.67 4.93
CA LEU A 88 -9.31 21.98 4.43
C LEU A 88 -10.82 22.07 4.19
N HIS A 89 -11.46 20.96 3.82
CA HIS A 89 -12.90 20.93 3.53
C HIS A 89 -13.73 20.39 4.71
N GLY A 90 -13.11 20.20 5.89
CA GLY A 90 -13.79 19.66 7.07
C GLY A 90 -14.35 18.24 6.88
N GLY A 91 -13.82 17.48 5.92
CA GLY A 91 -14.34 16.18 5.53
C GLY A 91 -15.62 16.20 4.70
N ALA A 92 -16.19 17.35 4.34
CA ALA A 92 -17.48 17.40 3.61
C ALA A 92 -17.46 16.70 2.24
N ASN A 93 -16.28 16.46 1.68
CA ASN A 93 -16.08 15.88 0.35
C ASN A 93 -15.32 14.56 0.41
N HIS A 94 -15.59 13.69 -0.56
CA HIS A 94 -14.91 12.42 -0.71
C HIS A 94 -13.55 12.57 -1.40
N VAL A 95 -12.55 11.83 -0.91
CA VAL A 95 -11.25 11.69 -1.55
C VAL A 95 -11.28 10.53 -2.54
N PHE A 96 -11.00 10.83 -3.81
CA PHE A 96 -10.83 9.87 -4.89
C PHE A 96 -9.38 9.81 -5.35
N GLY A 97 -8.99 8.69 -5.94
CA GLY A 97 -7.66 8.56 -6.54
C GLY A 97 -7.60 9.14 -7.95
N PRO A 98 -6.45 9.00 -8.62
CA PRO A 98 -6.25 9.52 -9.96
C PRO A 98 -7.17 8.80 -10.96
N PRO A 99 -7.82 9.53 -11.89
CA PRO A 99 -8.69 8.93 -12.90
C PRO A 99 -7.88 8.02 -13.83
N ALA A 100 -8.56 7.07 -14.47
CA ALA A 100 -7.94 6.07 -15.34
C ALA A 100 -6.83 5.25 -14.65
N SER A 101 -7.02 4.93 -13.36
CA SER A 101 -6.11 4.10 -12.58
C SER A 101 -6.86 3.05 -11.76
N PHE A 102 -6.13 2.02 -11.32
CA PHE A 102 -6.65 0.98 -10.40
C PHE A 102 -7.12 1.50 -9.05
N ILE A 103 -6.68 2.70 -8.66
CA ILE A 103 -7.01 3.32 -7.37
C ILE A 103 -7.94 4.53 -7.56
N ALA A 104 -8.62 4.64 -8.70
CA ALA A 104 -9.48 5.78 -9.01
C ALA A 104 -10.64 5.92 -8.01
N ASP A 105 -11.25 4.81 -7.62
CA ASP A 105 -12.34 4.82 -6.65
C ASP A 105 -11.83 4.97 -5.21
N ASN A 106 -12.74 5.37 -4.33
CA ASN A 106 -12.43 5.65 -2.94
C ASN A 106 -12.06 4.40 -2.13
N ASN A 107 -12.60 3.22 -2.46
CA ASN A 107 -12.28 1.98 -1.73
C ASN A 107 -10.88 1.48 -2.08
N ALA A 108 -10.54 1.43 -3.37
CA ALA A 108 -9.21 1.04 -3.81
C ALA A 108 -8.13 2.01 -3.32
N LEU A 109 -8.42 3.32 -3.34
CA LEU A 109 -7.53 4.31 -2.74
C LEU A 109 -7.33 4.06 -1.24
N ALA A 110 -8.42 3.89 -0.47
CA ALA A 110 -8.33 3.65 0.96
C ALA A 110 -7.48 2.42 1.30
N LEU A 111 -7.67 1.32 0.56
CA LEU A 111 -6.87 0.11 0.69
C LEU A 111 -5.38 0.39 0.41
N ALA A 112 -5.07 1.05 -0.70
CA ALA A 112 -3.69 1.36 -1.08
C ALA A 112 -2.98 2.24 -0.03
N LEU A 113 -3.69 3.24 0.51
CA LEU A 113 -3.16 4.12 1.56
C LEU A 113 -2.93 3.35 2.88
N CYS A 114 -3.86 2.48 3.28
CA CYS A 114 -3.69 1.60 4.44
C CYS A 114 -2.48 0.68 4.30
N MET A 115 -2.25 0.10 3.11
CA MET A 115 -1.06 -0.72 2.83
C MET A 115 0.24 0.09 2.84
N THR A 116 0.17 1.40 2.58
CA THR A 116 1.33 2.29 2.54
C THR A 116 1.82 2.68 3.95
N LEU A 117 0.93 2.74 4.95
CA LEU A 117 1.27 3.16 6.32
C LEU A 117 2.38 2.30 6.98
N PRO A 118 2.35 0.94 6.93
CA PRO A 118 3.45 0.12 7.44
C PRO A 118 4.77 0.36 6.72
N PHE A 119 4.75 0.63 5.41
CA PHE A 119 5.95 0.95 4.65
C PHE A 119 6.54 2.31 5.05
N MET A 120 5.70 3.33 5.25
CA MET A 120 6.15 4.61 5.81
C MET A 120 6.80 4.42 7.19
N ARG A 121 6.20 3.58 8.05
CA ARG A 121 6.77 3.27 9.37
C ARG A 121 8.11 2.55 9.24
N TYR A 122 8.23 1.58 8.33
CA TYR A 122 9.49 0.90 8.05
C TYR A 122 10.58 1.90 7.65
N LEU A 123 10.30 2.82 6.70
CA LEU A 123 11.25 3.84 6.28
C LEU A 123 11.61 4.79 7.43
N GLN A 124 10.64 5.16 8.25
CA GLN A 124 10.86 6.01 9.43
C GLN A 124 11.80 5.36 10.44
N LEU A 125 11.74 4.03 10.61
CA LEU A 125 12.63 3.30 11.51
C LEU A 125 14.03 3.07 10.92
N ASN A 126 14.16 3.04 9.59
CA ASN A 126 15.43 2.81 8.90
C ASN A 126 16.12 4.10 8.42
N SER A 127 15.52 5.27 8.65
CA SER A 127 16.10 6.56 8.26
C SER A 127 16.96 7.15 9.39
N SER A 128 18.20 7.55 9.09
CA SER A 128 19.08 8.25 10.05
C SER A 128 18.69 9.73 10.22
N SER A 129 18.26 10.38 9.14
CA SER A 129 17.90 11.80 9.15
C SER A 129 16.63 12.07 9.97
N LYS A 130 16.74 12.94 10.98
CA LYS A 130 15.61 13.38 11.80
C LYS A 130 14.52 14.05 10.95
N PHE A 131 14.90 14.83 9.94
CA PHE A 131 13.95 15.49 9.04
C PHE A 131 13.11 14.48 8.27
N VAL A 132 13.74 13.44 7.71
CA VAL A 132 13.03 12.38 6.98
C VAL A 132 12.08 11.64 7.92
N ARG A 133 12.51 11.33 9.14
CA ARG A 133 11.66 10.65 10.13
C ARG A 133 10.44 11.48 10.53
N THR A 134 10.64 12.78 10.74
CA THR A 134 9.55 13.70 11.07
C THR A 134 8.61 13.86 9.87
N GLY A 135 9.14 14.05 8.67
CA GLY A 135 8.35 14.14 7.43
C GLY A 135 7.50 12.89 7.18
N LEU A 136 8.06 11.69 7.34
CA LEU A 136 7.31 10.43 7.26
C LEU A 136 6.24 10.33 8.35
N GLY A 137 6.50 10.85 9.56
CA GLY A 137 5.50 10.90 10.63
C GLY A 137 4.30 11.78 10.26
N PHE A 138 4.55 12.98 9.74
CA PHE A 138 3.50 13.85 9.23
C PHE A 138 2.75 13.23 8.04
N ALA A 139 3.47 12.60 7.11
CA ALA A 139 2.87 11.92 5.97
C ALA A 139 1.97 10.75 6.41
N MET A 140 2.36 9.98 7.43
CA MET A 140 1.53 8.92 8.00
C MET A 140 0.23 9.47 8.60
N LEU A 141 0.30 10.58 9.35
CA LEU A 141 -0.89 11.21 9.92
C LEU A 141 -1.85 11.69 8.83
N LEU A 142 -1.33 12.45 7.85
CA LEU A 142 -2.14 12.93 6.73
C LEU A 142 -2.72 11.78 5.91
N THR A 143 -1.97 10.69 5.72
CA THR A 143 -2.47 9.49 5.04
C THR A 143 -3.61 8.84 5.82
N GLY A 144 -3.53 8.77 7.16
CA GLY A 144 -4.64 8.31 7.99
C GLY A 144 -5.90 9.18 7.84
N VAL A 145 -5.73 10.51 7.84
CA VAL A 145 -6.82 11.46 7.60
C VAL A 145 -7.39 11.33 6.19
N ALA A 146 -6.55 11.09 5.18
CA ALA A 146 -6.98 10.83 3.81
C ALA A 146 -7.88 9.59 3.74
N VAL A 147 -7.51 8.51 4.44
CA VAL A 147 -8.34 7.29 4.52
C VAL A 147 -9.70 7.60 5.12
N LEU A 148 -9.79 8.41 6.19
CA LEU A 148 -11.08 8.85 6.72
C LEU A 148 -11.90 9.62 5.66
N GLY A 149 -11.24 10.52 4.93
CA GLY A 149 -11.85 11.31 3.86
C GLY A 149 -12.28 10.50 2.63
N THR A 150 -11.89 9.23 2.49
CA THR A 150 -12.42 8.36 1.42
C THR A 150 -13.86 7.92 1.66
N TYR A 151 -14.36 7.99 2.90
CA TYR A 151 -15.65 7.42 3.30
C TYR A 151 -15.81 5.92 2.99
N SER A 152 -14.70 5.17 2.94
CA SER A 152 -14.71 3.73 2.71
C SER A 152 -14.87 2.96 4.03
N ARG A 153 -15.98 2.21 4.18
CA ARG A 153 -16.21 1.33 5.35
C ARG A 153 -15.09 0.30 5.54
N GLY A 154 -14.67 -0.35 4.44
CA GLY A 154 -13.55 -1.28 4.46
C GLY A 154 -12.23 -0.58 4.79
N GLY A 155 -12.03 0.64 4.26
CA GLY A 155 -10.88 1.49 4.58
C GLY A 155 -10.77 1.84 6.07
N LEU A 156 -11.88 2.18 6.72
CA LEU A 156 -11.90 2.48 8.16
C LEU A 156 -11.52 1.27 9.02
N ILE A 157 -12.06 0.10 8.71
CA ILE A 157 -11.73 -1.15 9.41
C ILE A 157 -10.25 -1.48 9.20
N ALA A 158 -9.77 -1.41 7.96
CA ALA A 158 -8.36 -1.63 7.64
C ALA A 158 -7.45 -0.64 8.39
N LEU A 159 -7.81 0.65 8.43
CA LEU A 159 -7.08 1.67 9.15
C LEU A 159 -7.01 1.38 10.64
N ALA A 160 -8.13 0.99 11.26
CA ALA A 160 -8.17 0.64 12.68
C ALA A 160 -7.24 -0.54 12.99
N ILE A 161 -7.27 -1.59 12.16
CA ILE A 161 -6.39 -2.76 12.31
C ILE A 161 -4.92 -2.37 12.11
N VAL A 162 -4.61 -1.63 11.04
CA VAL A 162 -3.23 -1.22 10.73
C VAL A 162 -2.69 -0.29 11.82
N ALA A 163 -3.46 0.71 12.25
CA ALA A 163 -3.08 1.63 13.32
C ALA A 163 -2.87 0.87 14.64
N GLY A 164 -3.79 -0.04 14.99
CA GLY A 164 -3.66 -0.89 16.16
C GLY A 164 -2.42 -1.77 16.11
N ALA A 165 -2.13 -2.42 14.98
CA ALA A 165 -0.93 -3.24 14.81
C ALA A 165 0.36 -2.42 14.92
N LEU A 166 0.40 -1.23 14.31
CA LEU A 166 1.54 -0.31 14.42
C LEU A 166 1.74 0.20 15.85
N PHE A 167 0.64 0.46 16.55
CA PHE A 167 0.64 0.86 17.97
C PHE A 167 1.17 -0.27 18.86
N LEU A 168 0.66 -1.50 18.72
CA LEU A 168 1.09 -2.67 19.49
C LEU A 168 2.58 -2.98 19.31
N LYS A 169 3.12 -2.72 18.13
CA LYS A 169 4.54 -2.92 17.80
C LYS A 169 5.44 -1.73 18.21
N SER A 170 4.86 -0.63 18.70
CA SER A 170 5.61 0.54 19.15
C SER A 170 6.27 0.32 20.50
N ARG A 171 7.59 0.56 20.59
CA ARG A 171 8.33 0.48 21.86
C ARG A 171 7.86 1.50 22.91
N GLY A 172 7.21 2.59 22.48
CA GLY A 172 6.67 3.64 23.35
C GLY A 172 5.17 3.53 23.64
N ARG A 173 4.57 2.34 23.50
CA ARG A 173 3.12 2.11 23.66
C ARG A 173 2.52 2.73 24.93
N LEU A 174 3.25 2.71 26.05
CA LEU A 174 2.82 3.31 27.32
C LEU A 174 2.79 4.84 27.27
N ALA A 175 3.79 5.47 26.65
CA ALA A 175 3.83 6.94 26.52
C ALA A 175 2.69 7.46 25.64
N VAL A 176 2.35 6.73 24.57
CA VAL A 176 1.21 7.09 23.70
C VAL A 176 -0.12 6.92 24.42
N VAL A 177 -0.31 5.87 25.22
CA VAL A 177 -1.53 5.68 26.03
C VAL A 177 -1.66 6.77 27.08
N VAL A 178 -0.57 7.11 27.78
CA VAL A 178 -0.58 8.19 28.78
C VAL A 178 -0.92 9.53 28.16
N VAL A 179 -0.40 9.85 26.96
CA VAL A 179 -0.77 11.09 26.26
C VAL A 179 -2.23 11.08 25.81
N ILE A 180 -2.74 9.97 25.27
CA ILE A 180 -4.15 9.87 24.86
C ILE A 180 -5.09 10.01 26.06
N VAL A 181 -4.76 9.38 27.18
CA VAL A 181 -5.55 9.48 28.42
C VAL A 181 -5.46 10.89 29.00
N ALA A 182 -4.28 11.52 29.02
CA ALA A 182 -4.10 12.87 29.55
C ALA A 182 -4.74 13.97 28.68
N VAL A 183 -4.94 13.73 27.38
CA VAL A 183 -5.62 14.66 26.46
C VAL A 183 -7.13 14.35 26.37
N GLY A 184 -7.54 13.14 26.73
CA GLY A 184 -8.94 12.70 26.77
C GLY A 184 -9.68 13.02 28.08
N PHE A 185 -9.05 13.77 28.99
CA PHE A 185 -9.60 14.36 30.20
C PHE A 185 -9.38 15.88 30.17
#